data_AF-A0A7C1ZN26-F1
#
_entry.id   AF-A0A7C1ZN26-F1
#
_cell.length_a   1.000
_cell.length_b   1.000
_cell.length_c   1.000
_cell.angle_alpha   90.00
_cell.angle_beta   90.00
_cell.angle_gamma   90.00
#
_symmetry.space_group_name_H-M   'P 1'
#
loop_
_entity.id
_entity.type
_entity.pdbx_description
1 polymer ?
#
loop_
_entity_poly.entity_id
_entity_poly.type
_entity_poly.pdbx_seq_one_letter_code
_entity_poly.pdbx_strand_id
1 'polypeptide(L)'
;EDDWEGWKNFNERLGNKVQLVADDLTVTNPNIIEKGIKEKAFNSVLIKLNQIGTVTETMQAIEITQKAGMTACVSHRSSETCDTTIADLCVAKRTGMLKTGAPCRSERLAKYNRLLEIEAELGDVAEFIGVKGFKAGR
;
A
#
# COMPACT_ATOMS: atom_id res chain seq x y z
N GLU A 1 17.30 -3.93 -5.79
CA GLU A 1 16.78 -2.95 -4.81
C GLU A 1 17.66 -1.70 -4.69
N ASP A 2 18.96 -1.77 -5.01
CA ASP A 2 19.86 -0.60 -4.86
C ASP A 2 19.98 0.33 -6.08
N ASP A 3 19.33 0.02 -7.21
CA ASP A 3 19.42 0.80 -8.46
C ASP A 3 18.48 2.03 -8.45
N TRP A 4 18.81 3.01 -7.62
CA TRP A 4 18.04 4.27 -7.51
C TRP A 4 18.02 5.06 -8.82
N GLU A 5 19.11 5.02 -9.59
CA GLU A 5 19.19 5.73 -10.87
C GLU A 5 18.25 5.11 -11.91
N GLY A 6 18.21 3.78 -11.99
CA GLY A 6 17.26 3.07 -12.83
C GLY A 6 15.80 3.39 -12.49
N TRP A 7 15.45 3.42 -11.20
CA TRP A 7 14.10 3.77 -10.75
C TRP A 7 13.70 5.21 -11.12
N LYS A 8 14.60 6.18 -10.94
CA LYS A 8 14.35 7.58 -11.35
C LYS A 8 14.08 7.69 -12.84
N ASN A 9 14.95 7.10 -13.67
CA ASN A 9 14.79 7.10 -15.12
C ASN A 9 13.49 6.38 -15.55
N PHE A 10 13.10 5.32 -14.84
CA PHE A 10 11.85 4.60 -15.10
C PHE A 10 10.62 5.46 -14.75
N ASN A 11 10.65 6.13 -13.60
CA ASN A 11 9.58 7.01 -13.16
C ASN A 11 9.43 8.26 -14.05
N GLU A 12 10.53 8.85 -14.51
CA GLU A 12 10.49 9.96 -15.46
C GLU A 12 9.76 9.57 -16.76
N ARG A 13 9.99 8.35 -17.25
CA ARG A 13 9.41 7.87 -18.52
C ARG A 13 7.97 7.40 -18.40
N LEU A 14 7.61 6.74 -17.29
CA LEU A 14 6.34 6.00 -17.16
C LEU A 14 5.47 6.39 -15.95
N GLY A 15 6.01 7.11 -14.97
CA GLY A 15 5.32 7.44 -13.72
C GLY A 15 4.02 8.23 -13.89
N ASN A 16 3.86 8.93 -15.01
CA ASN A 16 2.64 9.66 -15.36
C ASN A 16 1.57 8.78 -16.04
N LYS A 17 1.90 7.53 -16.39
CA LYS A 17 1.04 6.61 -17.14
C LYS A 17 0.62 5.40 -16.31
N VAL A 18 1.50 4.93 -15.43
CA VAL A 18 1.31 3.71 -14.63
C VAL A 18 1.75 3.93 -13.20
N GLN A 19 1.18 3.11 -12.30
CA GLN A 19 1.63 3.04 -10.92
C GLN A 19 2.95 2.26 -10.85
N LEU A 20 3.96 2.87 -10.24
CA LEU A 20 5.28 2.30 -9.98
C LEU A 20 5.39 2.05 -8.48
N VAL A 21 5.22 0.79 -8.08
CA VAL A 21 5.12 0.38 -6.68
C VAL A 21 6.48 -0.06 -6.16
N ALA A 22 7.03 0.68 -5.20
CA ALA A 22 8.26 0.34 -4.53
C ALA A 22 8.02 -0.64 -3.37
N ASP A 23 8.54 -1.86 -3.49
CA ASP A 23 8.48 -2.91 -2.46
C ASP A 23 9.85 -3.04 -1.76
N ASP A 24 10.74 -3.88 -2.31
CA ASP A 24 12.08 -4.12 -1.76
C ASP A 24 12.97 -2.87 -1.76
N LEU A 25 12.68 -1.89 -2.63
CA LEU A 25 13.37 -0.60 -2.65
C LEU A 25 13.16 0.19 -1.33
N THR A 26 12.00 0.04 -0.68
CA THR A 26 11.65 0.84 0.50
C THR A 26 11.54 0.03 1.78
N VAL A 27 11.25 -1.27 1.67
CA VAL A 27 11.05 -2.20 2.79
C VAL A 27 10.13 -1.63 3.89
N THR A 28 9.12 -0.85 3.50
CA THR A 28 8.19 -0.16 4.42
C THR A 28 8.90 0.79 5.42
N ASN A 29 10.15 1.18 5.17
CA ASN A 29 10.92 2.03 6.07
C ASN A 29 10.67 3.53 5.79
N PRO A 30 10.14 4.30 6.76
CA PRO A 30 9.85 5.72 6.61
C PRO A 30 11.01 6.55 6.03
N ASN A 31 12.24 6.34 6.51
CA ASN A 31 13.41 7.10 6.09
C ASN A 31 13.78 6.83 4.61
N ILE A 32 13.65 5.58 4.18
CA ILE A 32 13.93 5.17 2.79
C ILE A 32 12.82 5.69 1.86
N ILE A 33 11.57 5.66 2.32
CA ILE A 33 10.43 6.23 1.60
C ILE A 33 10.65 7.73 1.38
N GLU A 34 11.02 8.48 2.42
CA GLU A 34 11.31 9.92 2.30
C GLU A 34 12.44 10.21 1.31
N LYS A 35 13.51 9.40 1.33
CA LYS A 35 14.60 9.49 0.35
C LYS A 35 14.05 9.29 -1.07
N GLY A 36 13.28 8.25 -1.30
CA GLY A 36 12.72 7.94 -2.62
C GLY A 36 11.73 8.99 -3.13
N ILE A 37 10.96 9.61 -2.24
CA ILE A 37 10.10 10.75 -2.55
C ILE A 37 10.94 11.94 -3.02
N LYS A 38 12.00 12.31 -2.28
CA LYS A 38 12.90 13.42 -2.64
C LYS A 38 13.59 13.19 -3.98
N GLU A 39 13.97 11.95 -4.25
CA GLU A 39 14.62 11.53 -5.49
C GLU A 39 13.63 11.32 -6.65
N LYS A 40 12.32 11.36 -6.41
CA LYS A 40 11.27 11.06 -7.40
C LYS A 40 11.46 9.69 -8.05
N ALA A 41 11.78 8.67 -7.25
CA ALA A 41 12.08 7.32 -7.74
C ALA A 41 10.83 6.48 -8.09
N PHE A 42 9.69 6.76 -7.46
CA PHE A 42 8.44 6.00 -7.63
C PHE A 42 7.22 6.91 -7.37
N ASN A 43 6.02 6.38 -7.56
CA ASN A 43 4.76 7.08 -7.25
C ASN A 43 3.81 6.27 -6.34
N SER A 44 4.26 5.11 -5.87
CA SER A 44 3.53 4.25 -4.94
C SER A 44 4.47 3.42 -4.07
N VAL A 45 4.03 3.05 -2.88
CA VAL A 45 4.79 2.20 -1.94
C VAL A 45 3.96 0.96 -1.57
N LEU A 46 4.60 -0.21 -1.52
CA LEU A 46 4.00 -1.41 -0.96
C LEU A 46 4.28 -1.48 0.55
N ILE A 47 3.23 -1.57 1.36
CA ILE A 47 3.31 -1.49 2.82
C ILE A 47 3.13 -2.89 3.42
N LYS A 48 4.17 -3.40 4.08
CA LYS A 48 4.18 -4.69 4.77
C LYS A 48 4.59 -4.48 6.23
N LEU A 49 3.64 -4.68 7.16
CA LEU A 49 3.84 -4.41 8.59
C LEU A 49 5.10 -5.08 9.14
N ASN A 50 5.29 -6.35 8.82
CA ASN A 50 6.41 -7.13 9.35
C ASN A 50 7.75 -6.88 8.65
N GLN A 51 7.83 -5.96 7.68
CA GLN A 51 9.13 -5.43 7.21
C GLN A 51 9.67 -4.34 8.12
N ILE A 52 8.79 -3.52 8.74
CA ILE A 52 9.20 -2.42 9.61
C ILE A 52 9.08 -2.77 11.10
N GLY A 53 8.15 -3.66 11.46
CA GLY A 53 8.08 -4.31 12.77
C GLY A 53 6.98 -3.78 13.70
N THR A 54 6.57 -2.51 13.57
CA THR A 54 5.52 -1.93 14.43
C THR A 54 4.36 -1.32 13.66
N VAL A 55 3.19 -1.27 14.30
CA VAL A 55 2.00 -0.60 13.77
C VAL A 55 2.25 0.91 13.63
N THR A 56 2.91 1.53 14.61
CA THR A 56 3.23 2.96 14.58
C THR A 56 4.07 3.35 13.37
N GLU A 57 5.16 2.61 13.11
CA GLU A 57 6.01 2.91 11.96
C GLU A 57 5.32 2.58 10.63
N THR A 58 4.47 1.55 10.61
CA THR A 58 3.62 1.27 9.44
C THR A 58 2.68 2.44 9.14
N MET A 59 2.03 3.00 10.16
CA MET A 59 1.15 4.17 10.00
C MET A 59 1.94 5.40 9.52
N GLN A 60 3.16 5.60 10.03
CA GLN A 60 4.05 6.67 9.58
C GLN A 60 4.46 6.50 8.11
N ALA A 61 4.81 5.30 7.67
CA ALA A 61 5.14 4.99 6.29
C ALA A 61 3.96 5.30 5.33
N ILE A 62 2.74 4.91 5.72
CA ILE A 62 1.52 5.23 4.97
C ILE A 62 1.32 6.75 4.88
N GLU A 63 1.42 7.45 6.02
CA GLU A 63 1.15 8.88 6.09
C GLU A 63 2.15 9.72 5.29
N ILE A 64 3.45 9.41 5.36
CA ILE A 64 4.48 10.07 4.55
C ILE A 64 4.21 9.87 3.07
N THR A 65 3.85 8.65 2.67
CA THR A 65 3.52 8.32 1.27
C THR A 65 2.31 9.13 0.79
N GLN A 66 1.23 9.13 1.56
CA GLN A 66 0.00 9.87 1.20
C GLN A 66 0.21 11.39 1.18
N LYS A 67 0.96 11.95 2.13
CA LYS A 67 1.28 13.39 2.17
C LYS A 67 2.13 13.84 0.99
N ALA A 68 2.96 12.95 0.44
CA ALA A 68 3.69 13.21 -0.80
C ALA A 68 2.80 13.12 -2.06
N GLY A 69 1.48 12.93 -1.88
CA GLY A 69 0.54 12.73 -2.97
C GLY A 69 0.76 11.40 -3.69
N MET A 70 1.39 10.41 -3.04
CA MET A 70 1.63 9.06 -3.59
C MET A 70 0.64 8.05 -3.01
N THR A 71 0.53 6.88 -3.63
CA THR A 71 -0.35 5.82 -3.14
C THR A 71 0.37 4.84 -2.22
N ALA A 72 -0.24 4.50 -1.09
CA ALA A 72 0.21 3.42 -0.22
C ALA A 72 -0.63 2.16 -0.48
N CYS A 73 -0.01 1.03 -0.81
CA CYS A 73 -0.72 -0.23 -1.06
C CYS A 73 -0.40 -1.20 0.06
N VAL A 74 -1.36 -1.48 0.94
CA VAL A 74 -1.19 -2.45 2.02
C VAL A 74 -1.03 -3.84 1.41
N SER A 75 -0.13 -4.66 1.93
CA SER A 75 0.20 -5.96 1.36
C SER A 75 0.32 -7.07 2.40
N HIS A 76 -0.12 -8.25 1.99
CA HIS A 76 0.17 -9.50 2.66
C HIS A 76 1.65 -9.91 2.54
N ARG A 77 1.98 -11.07 3.12
CA ARG A 77 3.20 -11.83 2.79
C ARG A 77 2.88 -13.13 2.04
N SER A 78 3.89 -13.73 1.41
CA SER A 78 3.77 -15.02 0.70
C SER A 78 3.35 -16.17 1.62
N SER A 79 3.77 -16.12 2.88
CA SER A 79 3.25 -16.95 3.96
C SER A 79 2.38 -16.09 4.87
N GLU A 80 1.11 -16.46 5.01
CA GLU A 80 0.12 -15.71 5.80
C GLU A 80 -0.55 -16.59 6.84
N THR A 81 -1.22 -15.94 7.79
CA THR A 81 -2.10 -16.58 8.79
C THR A 81 -3.55 -16.19 8.52
N CYS A 82 -4.49 -16.65 9.35
CA CYS A 82 -5.89 -16.18 9.26
C CYS A 82 -6.11 -14.78 9.87
N ASP A 83 -5.06 -14.12 10.38
CA ASP A 83 -5.15 -12.74 10.87
C ASP A 83 -5.64 -11.79 9.76
N THR A 84 -6.53 -10.86 10.08
CA THR A 84 -7.14 -9.96 9.09
C THR A 84 -6.73 -8.50 9.27
N THR A 85 -5.75 -8.20 10.14
CA THR A 85 -5.36 -6.84 10.53
C THR A 85 -5.11 -5.91 9.34
N ILE A 86 -4.56 -6.44 8.25
CA ILE A 86 -4.27 -5.64 7.05
C ILE A 86 -5.52 -5.16 6.30
N ALA A 87 -6.67 -5.84 6.46
CA ALA A 87 -7.95 -5.40 5.91
C ALA A 87 -8.45 -4.17 6.67
N ASP A 88 -8.51 -4.24 7.99
CA ASP A 88 -8.89 -3.12 8.86
C ASP A 88 -7.93 -1.93 8.69
N LEU A 89 -6.62 -2.18 8.61
CA LEU A 89 -5.62 -1.11 8.38
C LEU A 89 -5.86 -0.37 7.06
N CYS A 90 -6.15 -1.09 5.98
CA CYS A 90 -6.42 -0.52 4.66
C CYS A 90 -7.59 0.46 4.70
N VAL A 91 -8.68 0.09 5.38
CA VAL A 91 -9.86 0.94 5.54
C VAL A 91 -9.57 2.11 6.50
N ALA A 92 -8.97 1.83 7.66
CA ALA A 92 -8.68 2.84 8.68
C ALA A 92 -7.75 3.95 8.18
N LYS A 93 -6.75 3.61 7.36
CA LYS A 93 -5.83 4.58 6.75
C LYS A 93 -6.25 5.05 5.35
N ARG A 94 -7.42 4.63 4.88
CA ARG A 94 -8.00 5.03 3.59
C ARG A 94 -6.99 4.89 2.44
N THR A 95 -6.22 3.81 2.45
CA THR A 95 -5.18 3.57 1.45
C THR A 95 -5.77 3.29 0.07
N GLY A 96 -7.00 2.74 0.04
CA GLY A 96 -7.75 2.49 -1.18
C GLY A 96 -7.27 1.29 -1.99
N MET A 97 -6.21 0.63 -1.55
CA MET A 97 -5.60 -0.53 -2.21
C MET A 97 -5.06 -1.52 -1.18
N LEU A 98 -5.41 -2.79 -1.37
CA LEU A 98 -4.93 -3.94 -0.61
C LEU A 98 -4.52 -5.06 -1.57
N LYS A 99 -3.27 -5.51 -1.46
CA LYS A 99 -2.75 -6.71 -2.14
C LYS A 99 -2.75 -7.88 -1.17
N THR A 100 -3.81 -8.69 -1.19
CA THR A 100 -3.97 -9.82 -0.26
C THR A 100 -4.05 -11.20 -0.94
N GLY A 101 -3.61 -11.32 -2.20
CA GLY A 101 -3.47 -12.59 -2.90
C GLY A 101 -4.72 -13.02 -3.67
N ALA A 102 -4.66 -14.17 -4.33
CA ALA A 102 -5.79 -14.70 -5.10
C ALA A 102 -6.98 -15.02 -4.18
N PRO A 103 -8.22 -15.06 -4.70
CA PRO A 103 -9.41 -15.49 -3.95
C PRO A 103 -9.45 -17.02 -3.77
N CYS A 104 -8.36 -17.57 -3.25
CA CYS A 104 -8.20 -18.97 -2.90
C CYS A 104 -7.28 -19.08 -1.68
N ARG A 105 -7.35 -20.21 -0.96
CA ARG A 105 -6.65 -20.46 0.31
C ARG A 105 -7.20 -19.58 1.45
N SER A 106 -7.50 -20.22 2.58
CA SER A 106 -8.28 -19.59 3.66
C SER A 106 -7.60 -18.36 4.26
N GLU A 107 -6.26 -18.34 4.33
CA GLU A 107 -5.50 -17.20 4.84
C GLU A 107 -5.61 -15.94 3.96
N ARG A 108 -5.99 -16.09 2.69
CA ARG A 108 -6.25 -14.98 1.75
C ARG A 108 -7.71 -14.57 1.83
N LEU A 109 -8.60 -15.56 1.74
CA LEU A 109 -10.05 -15.37 1.83
C LEU A 109 -10.47 -14.69 3.13
N ALA A 110 -9.81 -14.97 4.26
CA ALA A 110 -10.08 -14.31 5.53
C ALA A 110 -10.05 -12.77 5.42
N LYS A 111 -9.09 -12.20 4.68
CA LYS A 111 -8.99 -10.74 4.50
C LYS A 111 -10.10 -10.19 3.60
N TYR A 112 -10.47 -10.93 2.56
CA TYR A 112 -11.59 -10.54 1.70
C TYR A 112 -12.92 -10.58 2.45
N ASN A 113 -13.16 -11.64 3.23
CA ASN A 113 -14.34 -11.75 4.09
C ASN A 113 -14.39 -10.60 5.09
N ARG A 114 -13.25 -10.26 5.72
CA ARG A 114 -13.18 -9.11 6.63
C ARG A 114 -13.52 -7.79 5.93
N LEU A 115 -13.09 -7.57 4.68
CA LEU A 115 -13.48 -6.38 3.92
C LEU A 115 -14.99 -6.32 3.66
N LEU A 116 -15.63 -7.46 3.35
CA LEU A 116 -17.07 -7.54 3.17
C LEU A 116 -17.83 -7.25 4.48
N GLU A 117 -17.31 -7.74 5.61
CA GLU A 117 -17.85 -7.41 6.94
C GLU A 117 -17.73 -5.91 7.23
N ILE A 118 -16.56 -5.31 7.01
CA ILE A 118 -16.35 -3.86 7.21
C ILE A 118 -17.27 -3.04 6.31
N GLU A 119 -17.43 -3.43 5.05
CA GLU A 119 -18.35 -2.75 4.12
C GLU A 119 -19.80 -2.83 4.62
N ALA A 120 -20.25 -4.00 5.09
CA ALA A 120 -21.56 -4.18 5.68
C ALA A 120 -21.76 -3.38 6.99
N GLU A 121 -20.73 -3.29 7.83
CA GLU A 121 -20.72 -2.49 9.07
C GLU A 121 -20.83 -0.98 8.78
N LEU A 122 -20.17 -0.50 7.72
CA LEU A 122 -20.20 0.90 7.31
C LEU A 122 -21.50 1.28 6.58
N GLY A 123 -22.15 0.35 5.89
CA GLY A 123 -23.39 0.61 5.16
C GLY A 123 -23.26 1.79 4.19
N ASP A 124 -24.16 2.77 4.30
CA ASP A 124 -24.25 3.89 3.36
C ASP A 124 -23.04 4.84 3.34
N VAL A 125 -22.16 4.77 4.35
CA VAL A 125 -20.93 5.59 4.38
C VAL A 125 -19.72 4.90 3.76
N ALA A 126 -19.85 3.64 3.31
CA ALA A 126 -18.80 2.94 2.60
C ALA A 126 -18.58 3.55 1.20
N GLU A 127 -17.31 3.69 0.79
CA GLU A 127 -16.95 4.17 -0.55
C GLU A 127 -15.91 3.26 -1.20
N PHE A 128 -16.28 2.65 -2.34
CA PHE A 128 -15.34 1.95 -3.22
C PHE A 128 -14.84 2.90 -4.32
N ILE A 129 -13.58 3.30 -4.23
CA ILE A 129 -12.99 4.31 -5.13
C ILE A 129 -12.62 3.77 -6.52
N GLY A 130 -12.50 2.44 -6.67
CA GLY A 130 -12.15 1.78 -7.94
C GLY A 130 -10.94 2.40 -8.64
N VAL A 131 -11.07 2.68 -9.93
CA VAL A 131 -9.99 3.26 -10.77
C VAL A 131 -9.50 4.61 -10.27
N LYS A 132 -10.34 5.37 -9.53
CA LYS A 132 -9.91 6.66 -8.95
C LYS A 132 -8.79 6.48 -7.92
N GLY A 133 -8.64 5.29 -7.32
CA GLY A 133 -7.58 4.98 -6.37
C GLY A 133 -6.16 5.01 -6.95
N PHE A 134 -6.00 4.92 -8.27
CA PHE A 134 -4.69 5.01 -8.93
C PHE A 134 -4.19 6.44 -9.13
N LYS A 135 -5.05 7.44 -8.95
CA LYS A 135 -4.66 8.85 -9.07
C LYS A 135 -4.13 9.34 -7.74
N ALA A 136 -2.82 9.55 -7.69
CA ALA A 136 -2.10 10.10 -6.58
C ALA A 136 -2.36 11.62 -6.52
N GLY A 137 -2.83 12.14 -5.36
CA GLY A 137 -3.26 13.54 -5.17
C GLY A 137 -4.73 13.67 -4.77
N ARG A 138 -4.99 13.63 -3.45
CA ARG A 138 -6.15 14.25 -2.81
C ARG A 138 -5.65 15.27 -1.79
#